data_AF-A0A0X3BP11-F1
#
_entry.id   AF-A0A0X3BP11-F1
#
_cell.length_a   1.000
_cell.length_b   1.000
_cell.length_c   1.000
_cell.angle_alpha   90.00
_cell.angle_beta   90.00
_cell.angle_gamma   90.00
#
_symmetry.space_group_name_H-M   'P 1'
#
loop_
_entity.id
_entity.type
_entity.pdbx_description
1 polymer ?
#
loop_
_entity_poly.entity_id
_entity_poly.type
_entity_poly.pdbx_seq_one_letter_code
_entity_poly.pdbx_strand_id
1 'polypeptide(L)'
;MTRSPSKRGIDYEKQKSAAHGARHVGGPGKHDYERGATRGEVKCRKSPVTKPELQRLVNQKRITEVDSKGGFTGPAVEYRDRYRPDVKLFKRGKKI
;
A
#
# COMPACT_ATOMS: atom_id res chain seq x y z
N MET A 1 -23.02 -2.71 -17.35
CA MET A 1 -21.72 -2.64 -18.03
C MET A 1 -20.61 -3.14 -17.11
N THR A 2 -20.06 -4.32 -17.37
CA THR A 2 -19.01 -4.95 -16.56
C THR A 2 -17.67 -4.23 -16.80
N ARG A 3 -17.09 -3.60 -15.76
CA ARG A 3 -15.81 -2.86 -15.89
C ARG A 3 -14.63 -3.82 -16.10
N SER A 4 -13.68 -3.42 -16.95
CA SER A 4 -12.44 -4.19 -17.15
C SER A 4 -11.61 -4.29 -15.85
N PRO A 5 -10.87 -5.39 -15.62
CA PRO A 5 -10.05 -5.61 -14.41
C PRO A 5 -9.09 -4.45 -14.09
N SER A 6 -8.46 -3.87 -15.11
CA SER A 6 -7.50 -2.77 -14.97
C SER A 6 -8.16 -1.50 -14.42
N LYS A 7 -9.37 -1.18 -14.90
CA LYS A 7 -10.16 -0.04 -14.40
C LYS A 7 -10.54 -0.23 -12.92
N ARG A 8 -10.82 -1.47 -12.49
CA ARG A 8 -11.13 -1.78 -11.08
C ARG A 8 -9.95 -1.56 -10.13
N GLY A 9 -8.72 -1.84 -10.57
CA GLY A 9 -7.51 -1.55 -9.79
C GLY A 9 -7.31 -0.05 -9.60
N ILE A 10 -7.36 0.71 -10.69
CA ILE A 10 -7.19 2.16 -10.69
C ILE A 10 -8.27 2.86 -9.85
N ASP A 11 -9.54 2.43 -9.97
CA ASP A 11 -10.62 2.99 -9.16
C ASP A 11 -10.39 2.73 -7.65
N TYR A 12 -9.87 1.56 -7.30
CA TYR A 12 -9.53 1.24 -5.91
C TYR A 12 -8.36 2.07 -5.39
N GLU A 13 -7.32 2.25 -6.19
CA GLU A 13 -6.17 3.11 -5.87
C GLU A 13 -6.63 4.56 -5.67
N LYS A 14 -7.47 5.09 -6.56
CA LYS A 14 -8.07 6.44 -6.42
C LYS A 14 -8.90 6.56 -5.14
N GLN A 15 -9.75 5.58 -4.86
CA GLN A 15 -10.55 5.54 -3.64
C GLN A 15 -9.67 5.55 -2.38
N LYS A 16 -8.57 4.79 -2.39
CA LYS A 16 -7.62 4.75 -1.27
C LYS A 16 -6.83 6.03 -1.12
N SER A 17 -6.38 6.60 -2.23
CA SER A 17 -5.71 7.91 -2.24
C SER A 17 -6.60 8.96 -1.57
N ALA A 18 -7.88 9.03 -1.97
CA ALA A 18 -8.85 9.94 -1.38
C ALA A 18 -9.10 9.64 0.12
N ALA A 19 -9.24 8.38 0.51
CA ALA A 19 -9.44 7.99 1.92
C ALA A 19 -8.26 8.37 2.83
N HIS A 20 -7.04 8.41 2.29
CA HIS A 20 -5.85 8.86 3.01
C HIS A 20 -5.64 10.39 2.93
N GLY A 21 -6.53 11.12 2.24
CA GLY A 21 -6.36 12.55 1.96
C GLY A 21 -5.11 12.84 1.13
N ALA A 22 -4.74 11.91 0.25
CA ALA A 22 -3.51 11.91 -0.52
C ALA A 22 -3.78 12.14 -2.00
N ARG A 23 -2.79 12.70 -2.70
CA ARG A 23 -2.80 12.85 -4.15
C ARG A 23 -2.52 11.50 -4.80
N HIS A 24 -3.43 11.02 -5.65
CA HIS A 24 -3.19 9.85 -6.48
C HIS A 24 -2.09 10.18 -7.50
N VAL A 25 -1.04 9.36 -7.55
CA VAL A 25 0.06 9.50 -8.52
C VAL A 25 -0.09 8.44 -9.59
N GLY A 26 0.00 7.17 -9.19
CA GLY A 26 -0.18 6.02 -10.08
C GLY A 26 0.84 5.96 -11.23
N GLY A 27 0.82 4.84 -11.95
CA GLY A 27 1.60 4.65 -13.17
C GLY A 27 2.91 3.85 -13.00
N PRO A 28 3.55 3.46 -14.12
CA PRO A 28 4.67 2.53 -14.11
C PRO A 28 5.85 3.06 -13.27
N GLY A 29 6.31 2.26 -12.31
CA GLY A 29 7.47 2.58 -11.47
C GLY A 29 7.23 3.64 -10.39
N LYS A 30 6.02 4.21 -10.30
CA LYS A 30 5.65 5.19 -9.27
C LYS A 30 4.90 4.53 -8.11
N HIS A 31 4.77 5.25 -7.00
CA HIS A 31 3.87 4.92 -5.89
C HIS A 31 2.43 5.30 -6.23
N ASP A 32 1.48 4.74 -5.50
CA ASP A 32 0.06 4.90 -5.82
C ASP A 32 -0.49 6.25 -5.34
N TYR A 33 -0.03 6.71 -4.18
CA TYR A 33 -0.43 8.01 -3.64
C TYR A 33 0.66 8.68 -2.80
N GLU A 34 0.56 10.00 -2.66
CA GLU A 34 1.46 10.78 -1.81
C GLU A 34 0.73 11.85 -1.01
N ARG A 35 1.26 12.13 0.18
CA ARG A 35 0.80 13.19 1.08
C ARG A 35 2.02 13.87 1.73
N GLY A 36 2.41 15.02 1.19
CA GLY A 36 3.66 15.67 1.58
C GLY A 36 4.86 14.74 1.30
N ALA A 37 5.66 14.45 2.32
CA ALA A 37 6.78 13.51 2.23
C ALA A 37 6.37 12.02 2.23
N THR A 38 5.11 11.72 2.58
CA THR A 38 4.60 10.34 2.68
C THR A 38 4.34 9.75 1.29
N ARG A 39 4.89 8.56 1.04
CA ARG A 39 4.63 7.75 -0.16
C ARG A 39 3.87 6.50 0.20
N GLY A 40 2.78 6.26 -0.50
CA GLY A 40 1.82 5.20 -0.23
C GLY A 40 1.69 4.20 -1.38
N GLU A 41 1.63 2.91 -1.05
CA GLU A 41 1.32 1.83 -1.98
C GLU A 41 0.06 1.08 -1.54
N VAL A 42 -0.81 0.77 -2.49
CA VAL A 42 -2.06 0.05 -2.33
C VAL A 42 -1.94 -1.33 -2.99
N LYS A 43 -2.23 -2.39 -2.23
CA LYS A 43 -2.33 -3.75 -2.77
C LYS A 43 -3.80 -4.18 -2.82
N CYS A 44 -4.40 -4.09 -4.01
CA CYS A 44 -5.77 -4.51 -4.29
C CYS A 44 -5.90 -6.03 -4.56
N ARG A 45 -5.35 -6.88 -3.69
CA ARG A 45 -5.48 -8.35 -3.80
C ARG A 45 -5.87 -8.99 -2.46
N LYS A 46 -6.42 -10.20 -2.52
CA LYS A 46 -6.87 -10.96 -1.34
C LYS A 46 -5.70 -11.59 -0.56
N SER A 47 -4.62 -11.93 -1.25
CA SER A 47 -3.42 -12.49 -0.61
C SER A 47 -2.70 -11.41 0.22
N PRO A 48 -2.21 -11.76 1.42
CA PRO A 48 -1.48 -10.83 2.26
C PRO A 48 -0.14 -10.42 1.64
N VAL A 49 0.38 -9.27 2.07
CA VAL A 49 1.74 -8.83 1.74
C VAL A 49 2.72 -9.62 2.59
N THR A 50 3.72 -10.19 1.95
CA THR A 50 4.76 -11.00 2.61
C THR A 50 5.91 -10.13 3.09
N LYS A 51 6.75 -10.65 4.00
CA LYS A 51 7.98 -9.98 4.45
C LYS A 51 8.90 -9.54 3.31
N PRO A 52 9.30 -10.39 2.34
CA PRO A 52 10.22 -9.96 1.27
C PRO A 52 9.60 -8.87 0.38
N GLU A 53 8.29 -8.93 0.15
CA GLU A 53 7.60 -7.88 -0.60
C GLU A 53 7.56 -6.56 0.18
N LEU A 54 7.24 -6.59 1.48
CA LEU A 54 7.27 -5.39 2.32
C LEU A 54 8.67 -4.79 2.37
N GLN A 55 9.71 -5.62 2.50
CA GLN A 55 11.11 -5.18 2.41
C GLN A 55 11.40 -4.49 1.09
N ARG A 56 10.92 -5.02 -0.03
CA ARG A 56 11.08 -4.39 -1.35
C ARG A 56 10.42 -3.02 -1.41
N LEU A 57 9.18 -2.90 -0.93
CA LEU A 57 8.43 -1.64 -0.91
C LEU A 57 9.16 -0.58 -0.05
N VAL A 58 9.58 -0.96 1.14
CA VAL A 58 10.21 -0.02 2.08
C VAL A 58 11.62 0.35 1.63
N ASN A 59 12.46 -0.65 1.32
CA ASN A 59 13.89 -0.40 1.10
C ASN A 59 14.20 0.09 -0.31
N GLN A 60 13.53 -0.44 -1.34
CA GLN A 60 13.84 -0.08 -2.73
C GLN A 60 12.97 1.08 -3.21
N LYS A 61 11.66 1.06 -2.89
CA LYS A 61 10.72 2.10 -3.33
C LYS A 61 10.56 3.26 -2.34
N ARG A 62 11.14 3.16 -1.14
CA ARG A 62 11.02 4.17 -0.06
C ARG A 62 9.55 4.48 0.30
N ILE A 63 8.72 3.43 0.36
CA ILE A 63 7.31 3.52 0.74
C ILE A 63 7.21 3.59 2.26
N THR A 64 6.41 4.54 2.75
CA THR A 64 6.19 4.81 4.18
C THR A 64 4.79 4.42 4.63
N GLU A 65 3.85 4.22 3.71
CA GLU A 65 2.48 3.75 4.00
C GLU A 65 2.09 2.62 3.04
N VAL A 66 1.56 1.50 3.57
CA VAL A 66 1.10 0.38 2.75
C VAL A 66 -0.34 0.04 3.13
N ASP A 67 -1.29 0.14 2.19
CA ASP A 67 -2.68 -0.29 2.38
C ASP A 67 -2.94 -1.58 1.59
N SER A 68 -3.17 -2.68 2.30
CA SER A 68 -3.42 -3.98 1.71
C SER A 68 -4.85 -4.45 2.00
N LYS A 69 -5.57 -4.86 0.95
CA LYS A 69 -6.90 -5.46 1.10
C LYS A 69 -6.85 -6.83 1.81
N GLY A 70 -5.82 -7.62 1.52
CA GLY A 70 -5.55 -8.93 2.12
C GLY A 70 -4.87 -8.85 3.49
N GLY A 71 -4.31 -7.70 3.85
CA GLY A 71 -3.51 -7.52 5.05
C GLY A 71 -2.05 -7.94 4.84
N PHE A 72 -1.41 -8.40 5.91
CA PHE A 72 0.03 -8.68 6.00
C PHE A 72 0.24 -10.02 6.71
N THR A 73 1.32 -10.72 6.38
CA THR A 73 1.71 -11.91 7.12
C THR A 73 2.35 -11.52 8.46
N GLY A 74 2.31 -12.41 9.47
CA GLY A 74 2.97 -12.19 10.77
C GLY A 74 4.44 -11.75 10.63
N PRO A 75 5.28 -12.45 9.84
CA PRO A 75 6.66 -12.06 9.62
C PRO A 75 6.85 -10.68 8.97
N ALA A 76 5.85 -10.17 8.22
CA ALA A 76 5.90 -8.83 7.65
C ALA A 76 5.63 -7.76 8.72
N VAL A 77 4.66 -8.01 9.60
CA VAL A 77 4.34 -7.14 10.74
C VAL A 77 5.53 -7.11 11.70
N GLU A 78 6.09 -8.25 12.07
CA GLU A 78 7.29 -8.34 12.92
C GLU A 78 8.48 -7.60 12.32
N TYR A 79 8.69 -7.71 10.99
CA TYR A 79 9.74 -6.94 10.31
C TYR A 79 9.52 -5.43 10.44
N ARG A 80 8.27 -4.96 10.26
CA ARG A 80 7.91 -3.55 10.45
C ARG A 80 8.19 -3.12 11.88
N ASP A 81 7.64 -3.84 12.86
CA ASP A 81 7.75 -3.50 14.29
C ASP A 81 9.21 -3.42 14.74
N ARG A 82 10.05 -4.37 14.27
CA ARG A 82 11.44 -4.48 14.70
C ARG A 82 12.41 -3.53 14.01
N TYR A 83 12.20 -3.26 12.71
CA TYR A 83 13.22 -2.57 11.89
C TYR A 83 12.72 -1.29 11.22
N ARG A 84 11.40 -1.11 11.10
CA ARG A 84 10.77 -0.01 10.33
C ARG A 84 9.52 0.52 11.04
N PRO A 85 9.61 0.94 12.33
CA PRO A 85 8.43 1.36 13.11
C PRO A 85 7.75 2.61 12.55
N ASP A 86 8.44 3.37 11.70
CA ASP A 86 7.96 4.54 10.97
C ASP A 86 6.99 4.18 9.83
N VAL A 87 7.05 2.95 9.31
CA VAL A 87 6.19 2.49 8.22
C VAL A 87 4.80 2.14 8.75
N LYS A 88 3.77 2.77 8.21
CA LYS A 88 2.38 2.50 8.60
C LYS A 88 1.76 1.42 7.72
N LEU A 89 1.21 0.41 8.36
CA LEU A 89 0.49 -0.67 7.70
C LEU A 89 -1.01 -0.46 7.89
N PHE A 90 -1.77 -0.59 6.81
CA PHE A 90 -3.22 -0.48 6.83
C PHE A 90 -3.85 -1.73 6.22
N LYS A 91 -4.85 -2.29 6.90
CA LYS A 91 -5.71 -3.34 6.37
C LYS A 91 -7.09 -2.77 6.14
N ARG A 92 -7.48 -2.63 4.86
CA ARG A 92 -8.77 -2.05 4.46
C ARG A 92 -9.02 -0.68 5.11
N GLY A 93 -7.99 0.17 5.19
CA GLY A 93 -8.06 1.50 5.79
C GLY A 93 -7.95 1.55 7.32
N LYS A 94 -7.87 0.41 8.02
CA LYS A 94 -7.59 0.39 9.47
C LYS A 94 -6.10 0.18 9.70
N LYS A 95 -5.49 1.05 10.51
CA LYS A 95 -4.07 0.91 10.89
C LYS A 95 -3.87 -0.34 11.75
N ILE A 96 -2.75 -1.03 11.53
CA ILE A 96 -2.27 -2.16 12.33
C ILE A 96 -0.83 -1.93 12.81
#